data_AF-A0A1L9N1J0-F1
#
_entry.id   AF-A0A1L9N1J0-F1
#
_cell.length_a   1.000
_cell.length_b   1.000
_cell.length_c   1.000
_cell.angle_alpha   90.00
_cell.angle_beta   90.00
_cell.angle_gamma   90.00
#
_symmetry.space_group_name_H-M   'P 1'
#
loop_
_entity.id
_entity.type
_entity.pdbx_description
1 polymer ?
#
loop_
_entity_poly.entity_id
_entity_poly.type
_entity_poly.pdbx_seq_one_letter_code
_entity_poly.pdbx_strand_id
1 'polypeptide(L)'
;MRFLCLHGIGSNAEVFNTQLSAIQAALGSQHEFVFVDGDIPSEAGPGRLTSLYSTNKAHLCTGVSGLAEGPYFSFFNLPIASQMYDAFELIDQALEDDGLFDGIFGFSQGASVAASYLLRNQDAHLPFKCAVFFCATAPFNVESATFRSMDDGTFRDEVTGEDVTAEIAANIPDLLDRKKFASQGKSMIRPYPSDGSIEIPLPTVHVYGRNDGYYPQSRNLVEMCQSFDREVLEHKGGHSIPWEQGMTSRIVDLLRRLVHAVELHMGSQHDIEQALLGSWSLLDFRSQLQDGGEIFPMGKDARGIINYNPNGRMSVQLQPAVTKKVKETVNDLLAYTGRYSVEAQPDGSIMVKHHLELSSWPEQDGSYQSRKVELFENQLVLSSPALLNVEGIAQRIVLRWQKIE
;
A
#
# COMPACT_ATOMS: atom_id res chain seq x y z
N MET A 1 -13.47 7.56 7.12
CA MET A 1 -12.72 6.82 6.08
C MET A 1 -13.68 6.01 5.23
N ARG A 2 -13.41 5.87 3.93
CA ARG A 2 -14.17 5.01 3.02
C ARG A 2 -13.41 3.73 2.73
N PHE A 3 -14.08 2.58 2.82
CA PHE A 3 -13.46 1.27 2.65
C PHE A 3 -14.11 0.46 1.52
N LEU A 4 -13.31 -0.02 0.58
CA LEU A 4 -13.74 -1.01 -0.41
C LEU A 4 -13.68 -2.41 0.20
N CYS A 5 -14.72 -3.23 0.04
CA CYS A 5 -14.88 -4.50 0.75
C CYS A 5 -15.08 -5.67 -0.23
N LEU A 6 -14.14 -6.62 -0.21
CA LEU A 6 -14.12 -7.81 -1.07
C LEU A 6 -14.51 -9.07 -0.30
N HIS A 7 -15.56 -9.76 -0.75
CA HIS A 7 -16.10 -10.96 -0.11
C HIS A 7 -15.25 -12.22 -0.34
N GLY A 8 -15.57 -13.33 0.34
CA GLY A 8 -14.92 -14.63 0.14
C GLY A 8 -15.52 -15.43 -1.03
N ILE A 9 -14.88 -16.55 -1.40
CA ILE A 9 -15.38 -17.44 -2.47
C ILE A 9 -16.79 -17.96 -2.17
N GLY A 10 -17.67 -17.98 -3.17
CA GLY A 10 -19.04 -18.49 -3.01
C GLY A 10 -19.88 -17.65 -2.03
N SER A 11 -19.71 -16.34 -2.09
CA SER A 11 -20.41 -15.34 -1.27
C SER A 11 -20.88 -14.18 -2.17
N ASN A 12 -21.38 -13.10 -1.58
CA ASN A 12 -21.70 -11.87 -2.29
C ASN A 12 -21.53 -10.65 -1.36
N ALA A 13 -21.71 -9.45 -1.91
CA ALA A 13 -21.62 -8.17 -1.23
C ALA A 13 -22.59 -8.06 -0.05
N GLU A 14 -23.84 -8.51 -0.21
CA GLU A 14 -24.87 -8.46 0.85
C GLU A 14 -24.49 -9.32 2.06
N VAL A 15 -23.99 -10.53 1.79
CA VAL A 15 -23.52 -11.45 2.82
C VAL A 15 -22.35 -10.83 3.57
N PHE A 16 -21.35 -10.28 2.85
CA PHE A 16 -20.18 -9.71 3.49
C PHE A 16 -20.50 -8.43 4.29
N ASN A 17 -21.43 -7.61 3.78
CA ASN A 17 -21.99 -6.48 4.52
C ASN A 17 -22.64 -6.93 5.84
N THR A 18 -23.44 -8.00 5.78
CA THR A 18 -24.03 -8.58 6.98
C THR A 18 -22.94 -9.07 7.94
N GLN A 19 -21.90 -9.73 7.45
CA GLN A 19 -20.77 -10.21 8.26
C GLN A 19 -20.03 -9.10 9.01
N LEU A 20 -19.91 -7.92 8.40
CA LEU A 20 -19.25 -6.77 9.02
C LEU A 20 -20.21 -5.90 9.86
N SER A 21 -21.51 -6.15 9.87
CA SER A 21 -22.53 -5.26 10.48
C SER A 21 -22.22 -4.82 11.92
N ALA A 22 -21.78 -5.75 12.78
CA ALA A 22 -21.43 -5.44 14.17
C ALA A 22 -20.17 -4.54 14.29
N ILE A 23 -19.20 -4.73 13.38
CA ILE A 23 -17.98 -3.90 13.30
C ILE A 23 -18.34 -2.51 12.77
N GLN A 24 -19.16 -2.43 11.72
CA GLN A 24 -19.64 -1.17 11.15
C GLN A 24 -20.38 -0.32 12.20
N ALA A 25 -21.31 -0.94 12.93
CA ALA A 25 -22.06 -0.28 14.00
C ALA A 25 -21.15 0.27 15.11
N ALA A 26 -20.09 -0.47 15.48
CA ALA A 26 -19.17 -0.09 16.56
C ALA A 26 -18.10 0.94 16.14
N LEU A 27 -17.73 0.99 14.86
CA LEU A 27 -16.86 2.04 14.31
C LEU A 27 -17.57 3.39 14.14
N GLY A 28 -18.89 3.35 13.96
CA GLY A 28 -19.74 4.54 13.88
C GLY A 28 -19.90 5.09 12.46
N SER A 29 -20.80 6.05 12.30
CA SER A 29 -21.27 6.55 11.00
C SER A 29 -20.30 7.45 10.23
N GLN A 30 -19.11 7.71 10.77
CA GLN A 30 -18.03 8.45 10.09
C GLN A 30 -17.21 7.60 9.12
N HIS A 31 -17.50 6.29 9.05
CA HIS A 31 -16.89 5.36 8.12
C HIS A 31 -17.94 4.81 7.15
N GLU A 32 -17.54 4.69 5.88
CA GLU A 32 -18.36 4.15 4.81
C GLU A 32 -17.74 2.84 4.31
N PHE A 33 -18.58 1.85 4.04
CA PHE A 33 -18.17 0.54 3.55
C PHE A 33 -18.91 0.27 2.24
N VAL A 34 -18.16 0.15 1.16
CA VAL A 34 -18.68 -0.16 -0.18
C VAL A 34 -18.31 -1.61 -0.49
N PHE A 35 -19.31 -2.43 -0.76
CA PHE A 35 -19.16 -3.86 -1.00
C PHE A 35 -19.38 -4.13 -2.48
N VAL A 36 -18.47 -4.89 -3.09
CA VAL A 36 -18.55 -5.27 -4.51
C VAL A 36 -18.68 -6.78 -4.64
N ASP A 37 -19.43 -7.19 -5.66
CA ASP A 37 -19.54 -8.59 -6.04
C ASP A 37 -18.38 -8.99 -6.96
N GLY A 38 -17.97 -10.25 -6.87
CA GLY A 38 -17.14 -10.87 -7.91
C GLY A 38 -17.95 -11.16 -9.17
N ASP A 39 -17.27 -11.29 -10.30
CA ASP A 39 -17.95 -11.48 -11.60
C ASP A 39 -18.20 -12.93 -11.99
N ILE A 40 -17.71 -13.90 -11.21
CA ILE A 40 -17.82 -15.32 -11.55
C ILE A 40 -18.91 -15.96 -10.71
N PRO A 41 -20.06 -16.37 -11.30
CA PRO A 41 -21.07 -17.12 -10.59
C PRO A 41 -20.50 -18.40 -9.99
N SER A 42 -20.86 -18.68 -8.74
CA SER A 42 -20.37 -19.85 -8.01
C SER A 42 -21.43 -20.47 -7.11
N GLU A 43 -21.17 -21.70 -6.68
CA GLU A 43 -21.95 -22.30 -5.59
C GLU A 43 -21.58 -21.63 -4.26
N ALA A 44 -22.48 -21.74 -3.27
CA ALA A 44 -22.18 -21.28 -1.92
C ALA A 44 -20.85 -21.87 -1.42
N GLY A 45 -20.00 -21.01 -0.85
CA GLY A 45 -18.64 -21.35 -0.46
C GLY A 45 -18.57 -22.49 0.57
N PRO A 46 -17.45 -23.23 0.65
CA PRO A 46 -17.31 -24.39 1.51
C PRO A 46 -17.38 -24.02 3.01
N GLY A 47 -18.44 -24.49 3.66
CA GLY A 47 -18.58 -24.61 5.11
C GLY A 47 -19.14 -25.97 5.48
N ARG A 48 -18.27 -26.91 5.87
CA ARG A 48 -18.70 -28.24 6.31
C ARG A 48 -19.55 -28.12 7.59
N LEU A 49 -20.83 -28.46 7.50
CA LEU A 49 -21.55 -29.10 8.60
C LEU A 49 -21.71 -30.58 8.26
N THR A 50 -21.08 -31.46 9.05
CA THR A 50 -21.67 -32.77 9.31
C THR A 50 -22.97 -32.54 10.07
N SER A 51 -24.11 -32.55 9.39
CA SER A 51 -25.39 -32.85 10.05
C SER A 51 -25.74 -34.29 9.71
N LEU A 52 -25.77 -35.13 10.75
CA LEU A 52 -26.23 -36.52 10.67
C LEU A 52 -27.74 -36.65 10.44
N TYR A 53 -28.50 -35.55 10.33
CA TYR A 53 -29.94 -35.63 10.10
C TYR A 53 -30.43 -34.55 9.14
N SER A 54 -31.18 -35.04 8.15
CA SER A 54 -31.91 -34.32 7.12
C SER A 54 -32.85 -33.26 7.71
N THR A 55 -32.61 -31.99 7.35
CA THR A 55 -33.60 -30.94 7.01
C THR A 55 -32.80 -29.69 6.62
N ASN A 56 -33.11 -29.08 5.47
CA ASN A 56 -32.51 -27.88 4.88
C ASN A 56 -32.13 -26.74 5.86
N LYS A 57 -30.97 -26.86 6.51
CA LYS A 57 -30.31 -25.79 7.27
C LYS A 57 -28.82 -25.84 6.97
N ALA A 58 -28.41 -25.14 5.93
CA ALA A 58 -27.00 -24.80 5.73
C ALA A 58 -26.71 -23.57 6.59
N HIS A 59 -25.77 -23.68 7.53
CA HIS A 59 -25.05 -22.50 8.00
C HIS A 59 -24.02 -22.22 6.92
N LEU A 60 -24.23 -21.15 6.15
CA LEU A 60 -23.18 -20.62 5.29
C LEU A 60 -21.96 -20.33 6.19
N CYS A 61 -20.74 -20.32 5.63
CA CYS A 61 -19.51 -19.85 6.30
C CYS A 61 -19.55 -18.34 6.66
N THR A 62 -20.73 -17.83 6.97
CA THR A 62 -21.01 -16.43 7.23
C THR A 62 -21.04 -16.14 8.73
N GLY A 63 -21.25 -17.14 9.58
CA GLY A 63 -21.52 -16.90 11.00
C GLY A 63 -22.82 -16.11 11.24
N VAL A 64 -23.62 -15.89 10.19
CA VAL A 64 -24.92 -15.21 10.25
C VAL A 64 -26.00 -16.29 10.44
N SER A 65 -26.85 -16.12 11.45
CA SER A 65 -28.05 -16.93 11.61
C SER A 65 -29.09 -16.53 10.55
N GLY A 66 -29.05 -17.16 9.38
CA GLY A 66 -29.97 -16.91 8.27
C GLY A 66 -29.52 -17.58 6.96
N LEU A 67 -30.46 -17.81 6.05
CA LEU A 67 -30.17 -18.15 4.66
C LEU A 67 -30.03 -16.83 3.91
N ALA A 68 -28.83 -16.48 3.44
CA ALA A 68 -28.75 -15.59 2.29
C ALA A 68 -29.15 -16.45 1.09
N GLU A 69 -30.19 -16.09 0.35
CA GLU A 69 -30.45 -16.73 -0.94
C GLU A 69 -29.45 -16.16 -1.95
N GLY A 70 -28.94 -17.00 -2.86
CA GLY A 70 -28.02 -16.55 -3.89
C GLY A 70 -28.65 -15.49 -4.82
N PRO A 71 -27.92 -15.00 -5.83
CA PRO A 71 -26.70 -15.59 -6.39
C PRO A 71 -25.46 -15.42 -5.52
N TYR A 72 -24.49 -16.31 -5.71
CA TYR A 72 -23.17 -16.23 -5.12
C TYR A 72 -22.11 -16.10 -6.21
N PHE A 73 -21.00 -15.49 -5.83
CA PHE A 73 -19.94 -15.12 -6.72
C PHE A 73 -18.57 -15.43 -6.13
N SER A 74 -17.58 -15.42 -7.01
CA SER A 74 -16.15 -15.55 -6.72
C SER A 74 -15.40 -14.54 -7.57
N PHE A 75 -14.22 -14.13 -7.11
CA PHE A 75 -13.34 -13.26 -7.90
C PHE A 75 -12.49 -14.05 -8.88
N PHE A 76 -12.16 -15.29 -8.55
CA PHE A 76 -11.51 -16.25 -9.44
C PHE A 76 -11.94 -17.68 -9.07
N ASN A 77 -11.90 -18.61 -10.02
CA ASN A 77 -12.12 -20.04 -9.76
C ASN A 77 -10.81 -20.82 -9.69
N LEU A 78 -9.80 -20.36 -10.42
CA LEU A 78 -8.45 -20.89 -10.43
C LEU A 78 -7.48 -19.71 -10.42
N PRO A 79 -6.26 -19.87 -9.87
CA PRO A 79 -5.24 -18.84 -9.93
C PRO A 79 -4.69 -18.77 -11.36
N ILE A 80 -5.44 -18.13 -12.25
CA ILE A 80 -5.06 -17.88 -13.64
C ILE A 80 -4.87 -16.37 -13.78
N ALA A 81 -3.80 -15.95 -14.46
CA ALA A 81 -3.46 -14.54 -14.61
C ALA A 81 -4.64 -13.69 -15.12
N SER A 82 -5.38 -14.15 -16.14
CA SER A 82 -6.52 -13.40 -16.67
C SER A 82 -7.61 -13.18 -15.62
N GLN A 83 -7.99 -14.20 -14.83
CA GLN A 83 -9.01 -14.04 -13.79
C GLN A 83 -8.55 -13.13 -12.66
N MET A 84 -7.26 -13.13 -12.33
CA MET A 84 -6.72 -12.16 -11.37
C MET A 84 -6.74 -10.73 -11.90
N TYR A 85 -6.44 -10.54 -13.19
CA TYR A 85 -6.58 -9.23 -13.83
C TYR A 85 -8.04 -8.77 -13.89
N ASP A 86 -8.99 -9.65 -14.24
CA ASP A 86 -10.43 -9.34 -14.20
C ASP A 86 -10.84 -8.89 -12.78
N ALA A 87 -10.34 -9.57 -11.73
CA ALA A 87 -10.59 -9.18 -10.34
C ALA A 87 -9.91 -7.85 -9.94
N PHE A 88 -8.77 -7.50 -10.53
CA PHE A 88 -8.14 -6.20 -10.34
C PHE A 88 -8.91 -5.08 -11.05
N GLU A 89 -9.45 -5.36 -12.23
CA GLU A 89 -10.28 -4.42 -12.98
C GLU A 89 -11.55 -4.06 -12.19
N LEU A 90 -12.13 -4.99 -11.42
CA LEU A 90 -13.22 -4.67 -10.50
C LEU A 90 -12.83 -3.68 -9.40
N ILE A 91 -11.59 -3.75 -8.89
CA ILE A 91 -11.08 -2.79 -7.91
C ILE A 91 -10.84 -1.43 -8.58
N ASP A 92 -10.22 -1.43 -9.76
CA ASP A 92 -9.94 -0.21 -10.51
C ASP A 92 -11.24 0.50 -10.91
N GLN A 93 -12.24 -0.25 -11.37
CA GLN A 93 -13.56 0.28 -11.71
C GLN A 93 -14.27 0.86 -10.48
N ALA A 94 -14.23 0.18 -9.33
CA ALA A 94 -14.80 0.73 -8.10
C ALA A 94 -14.12 2.05 -7.69
N LEU A 95 -12.80 2.15 -7.84
CA LEU A 95 -12.04 3.39 -7.57
C LEU A 95 -12.44 4.53 -8.53
N GLU A 96 -12.75 4.22 -9.79
CA GLU A 96 -13.18 5.17 -10.81
C GLU A 96 -14.64 5.62 -10.61
N ASP A 97 -15.56 4.69 -10.38
CA ASP A 97 -17.01 4.93 -10.36
C ASP A 97 -17.48 5.51 -9.02
N ASP A 98 -17.02 4.94 -7.90
CA ASP A 98 -17.49 5.29 -6.55
C ASP A 98 -16.58 6.28 -5.80
N GLY A 99 -15.46 6.66 -6.43
CA GLY A 99 -14.49 7.63 -5.94
C GLY A 99 -13.42 7.05 -5.01
N LEU A 100 -12.48 7.90 -4.58
CA LEU A 100 -11.31 7.48 -3.80
C LEU A 100 -11.69 6.78 -2.48
N PHE A 101 -11.07 5.62 -2.23
CA PHE A 101 -11.16 4.87 -0.98
C PHE A 101 -9.92 5.13 -0.12
N ASP A 102 -10.08 5.15 1.20
CA ASP A 102 -8.97 5.25 2.14
C ASP A 102 -8.33 3.88 2.44
N GLY A 103 -9.10 2.80 2.35
CA GLY A 103 -8.58 1.47 2.60
C GLY A 103 -9.39 0.36 1.95
N ILE A 104 -8.84 -0.84 2.01
CA ILE A 104 -9.44 -2.05 1.43
C ILE A 104 -9.60 -3.15 2.48
N PHE A 105 -10.76 -3.77 2.49
CA PHE A 105 -11.12 -4.92 3.33
C PHE A 105 -11.24 -6.15 2.45
N GLY A 106 -10.68 -7.27 2.90
CA GLY A 106 -10.87 -8.55 2.22
C GLY A 106 -11.15 -9.67 3.21
N PHE A 107 -12.05 -10.59 2.84
CA PHE A 107 -12.26 -11.86 3.54
C PHE A 107 -11.85 -13.03 2.63
N SER A 108 -11.06 -13.97 3.15
CA SER A 108 -10.70 -15.21 2.45
C SER A 108 -10.15 -14.94 1.04
N GLN A 109 -10.85 -15.36 -0.02
CA GLN A 109 -10.50 -15.05 -1.41
C GLN A 109 -10.41 -13.54 -1.68
N GLY A 110 -11.31 -12.72 -1.16
CA GLY A 110 -11.25 -11.26 -1.31
C GLY A 110 -10.00 -10.65 -0.67
N ALA A 111 -9.50 -11.24 0.43
CA ALA A 111 -8.21 -10.83 1.01
C ALA A 111 -7.03 -11.21 0.11
N SER A 112 -7.08 -12.38 -0.53
CA SER A 112 -6.09 -12.78 -1.54
C SER A 112 -6.08 -11.79 -2.72
N VAL A 113 -7.24 -11.43 -3.26
CA VAL A 113 -7.34 -10.44 -4.35
C VAL A 113 -6.80 -9.08 -3.92
N ALA A 114 -7.26 -8.55 -2.77
CA ALA A 114 -6.80 -7.27 -2.24
C ALA A 114 -5.27 -7.24 -2.05
N ALA A 115 -4.70 -8.28 -1.42
CA ALA A 115 -3.25 -8.36 -1.21
C ALA A 115 -2.49 -8.52 -2.54
N SER A 116 -2.98 -9.32 -3.48
CA SER A 116 -2.37 -9.48 -4.81
C SER A 116 -2.37 -8.16 -5.58
N TYR A 117 -3.47 -7.40 -5.49
CA TYR A 117 -3.60 -6.07 -6.09
C TYR A 117 -2.57 -5.11 -5.50
N LEU A 118 -2.40 -5.09 -4.18
CA LEU A 118 -1.42 -4.22 -3.49
C LEU A 118 0.04 -4.62 -3.75
N LEU A 119 0.30 -5.91 -3.99
CA LEU A 119 1.65 -6.43 -4.25
C LEU A 119 2.07 -6.32 -5.73
N ARG A 120 1.13 -6.13 -6.67
CA ARG A 120 1.39 -6.21 -8.12
C ARG A 120 2.45 -5.24 -8.65
N ASN A 121 2.64 -4.11 -7.97
CA ASN A 121 3.60 -3.09 -8.40
C ASN A 121 4.23 -2.42 -7.18
N GLN A 122 5.39 -2.93 -6.75
CA GLN A 122 6.11 -2.49 -5.54
C GLN A 122 6.58 -1.03 -5.59
N ASP A 123 6.76 -0.48 -6.80
CA ASP A 123 7.27 0.88 -6.99
C ASP A 123 6.15 1.90 -7.28
N ALA A 124 4.90 1.45 -7.42
CA ALA A 124 3.77 2.32 -7.72
C ALA A 124 3.12 2.89 -6.46
N HIS A 125 2.59 4.10 -6.59
CA HIS A 125 1.71 4.67 -5.59
C HIS A 125 0.44 3.83 -5.47
N LEU A 126 0.16 3.31 -4.28
CA LEU A 126 -1.05 2.53 -4.01
C LEU A 126 -2.27 3.45 -3.88
N PRO A 127 -3.45 3.08 -4.43
CA PRO A 127 -4.65 3.91 -4.31
C PRO A 127 -5.30 3.84 -2.92
N PHE A 128 -4.75 3.05 -2.00
CA PHE A 128 -5.24 2.86 -0.64
C PHE A 128 -4.17 3.29 0.38
N LYS A 129 -4.63 3.73 1.55
CA LYS A 129 -3.78 4.16 2.67
C LYS A 129 -3.63 3.08 3.75
N CYS A 130 -4.51 2.08 3.76
CA CYS A 130 -4.46 0.96 4.69
C CYS A 130 -5.20 -0.27 4.14
N ALA A 131 -4.96 -1.44 4.73
CA ALA A 131 -5.68 -2.67 4.38
C ALA A 131 -6.07 -3.52 5.59
N VAL A 132 -7.18 -4.24 5.48
CA VAL A 132 -7.72 -5.11 6.53
C VAL A 132 -8.02 -6.49 5.96
N PHE A 133 -7.41 -7.52 6.53
CA PHE A 133 -7.50 -8.89 6.04
C PHE A 133 -8.12 -9.81 7.07
N PHE A 134 -9.19 -10.48 6.68
CA PHE A 134 -9.86 -11.51 7.47
C PHE A 134 -9.63 -12.89 6.86
N CYS A 135 -9.05 -13.81 7.61
CA CYS A 135 -8.91 -15.23 7.23
C CYS A 135 -8.35 -15.42 5.80
N ALA A 136 -7.32 -14.64 5.45
CA ALA A 136 -6.82 -14.54 4.08
C ALA A 136 -6.32 -15.87 3.51
N THR A 137 -6.62 -16.08 2.23
CA THR A 137 -5.93 -17.09 1.41
C THR A 137 -4.70 -16.49 0.72
N ALA A 138 -3.87 -17.32 0.09
CA ALA A 138 -2.61 -16.89 -0.49
C ALA A 138 -2.79 -15.82 -1.59
N PRO A 139 -2.03 -14.70 -1.57
CA PRO A 139 -2.01 -13.75 -2.67
C PRO A 139 -1.19 -14.29 -3.86
N PHE A 140 -1.63 -14.00 -5.08
CA PHE A 140 -1.08 -14.52 -6.33
C PHE A 140 -0.27 -13.49 -7.11
N ASN A 141 0.91 -13.91 -7.57
CA ASN A 141 1.77 -13.11 -8.41
C ASN A 141 1.44 -13.36 -9.89
N VAL A 142 0.79 -12.39 -10.53
CA VAL A 142 0.39 -12.45 -11.94
C VAL A 142 1.57 -12.52 -12.91
N GLU A 143 2.78 -12.17 -12.48
CA GLU A 143 4.02 -12.24 -13.25
C GLU A 143 4.87 -13.48 -12.93
N SER A 144 4.37 -14.38 -12.08
CA SER A 144 5.11 -15.59 -11.73
C SER A 144 5.26 -16.55 -12.90
N ALA A 145 6.27 -17.42 -12.82
CA ALA A 145 6.32 -18.61 -13.67
C ALA A 145 5.02 -19.40 -13.53
N THR A 146 4.56 -20.01 -14.61
CA THR A 146 3.31 -20.77 -14.63
C THR A 146 3.53 -22.26 -14.44
N PHE A 147 2.49 -22.95 -13.98
CA PHE A 147 2.45 -24.40 -13.87
C PHE A 147 1.11 -24.96 -14.39
N ARG A 148 1.09 -26.23 -14.77
CA ARG A 148 -0.14 -26.94 -15.19
C ARG A 148 -0.38 -28.20 -14.39
N SER A 149 -1.66 -28.53 -14.27
CA SER A 149 -2.09 -29.84 -13.82
C SER A 149 -1.94 -30.87 -14.94
N MET A 150 -1.34 -32.01 -14.61
CA MET A 150 -1.13 -33.15 -15.51
C MET A 150 -2.18 -34.25 -15.27
N ASP A 151 -2.39 -35.11 -16.27
CA ASP A 151 -3.36 -36.22 -16.21
C ASP A 151 -3.00 -37.27 -15.15
N ASP A 152 -1.71 -37.39 -14.81
CA ASP A 152 -1.17 -38.35 -13.85
C ASP A 152 -1.34 -37.94 -12.37
N GLY A 153 -1.95 -36.78 -12.10
CA GLY A 153 -2.11 -36.28 -10.73
C GLY A 153 -1.10 -35.20 -10.34
N THR A 154 -0.02 -35.04 -11.09
CA THR A 154 1.07 -34.10 -10.76
C THR A 154 0.81 -32.68 -11.27
N PHE A 155 1.61 -31.74 -10.76
CA PHE A 155 1.73 -30.38 -11.29
C PHE A 155 3.14 -30.18 -11.82
N ARG A 156 3.26 -29.54 -12.99
CA ARG A 156 4.56 -29.27 -13.60
C ARG A 156 4.73 -27.81 -13.96
N ASP A 157 5.93 -27.31 -13.73
CA ASP A 157 6.34 -26.00 -14.26
C ASP A 157 6.29 -26.01 -15.79
N GLU A 158 5.76 -24.94 -16.39
CA GLU A 158 5.59 -24.87 -17.85
C GLU A 158 6.88 -24.65 -18.63
N VAL A 159 7.87 -24.01 -17.99
CA VAL A 159 9.14 -23.65 -18.64
C VAL A 159 10.16 -24.75 -18.42
N THR A 160 10.34 -25.20 -17.17
CA THR A 160 11.37 -26.19 -16.82
C THR A 160 10.88 -27.63 -16.94
N GLY A 161 9.56 -27.87 -16.86
CA GLY A 161 8.97 -29.21 -16.84
C GLY A 161 9.16 -29.97 -15.52
N GLU A 162 9.72 -29.32 -14.51
CA GLU A 162 9.95 -29.88 -13.17
C GLU A 162 8.64 -30.19 -12.45
N ASP A 163 8.64 -31.23 -11.62
CA ASP A 163 7.51 -31.58 -10.76
C ASP A 163 7.44 -30.62 -9.57
N VAL A 164 6.36 -29.85 -9.52
CA VAL A 164 6.10 -28.84 -8.48
C VAL A 164 4.92 -29.25 -7.58
N THR A 165 4.51 -30.52 -7.61
CA THR A 165 3.34 -31.02 -6.86
C THR A 165 3.44 -30.75 -5.36
N ALA A 166 4.64 -30.92 -4.77
CA ALA A 166 4.86 -30.67 -3.36
C ALA A 166 4.76 -29.18 -3.00
N GLU A 167 5.27 -28.31 -3.87
CA GLU A 167 5.14 -26.85 -3.73
C GLU A 167 3.67 -26.42 -3.78
N ILE A 168 2.91 -26.92 -4.76
CA ILE A 168 1.48 -26.61 -4.91
C ILE A 168 0.68 -27.15 -3.73
N ALA A 169 0.96 -28.37 -3.26
CA ALA A 169 0.28 -28.94 -2.10
C ALA A 169 0.52 -28.13 -0.81
N ALA A 170 1.72 -27.55 -0.65
CA ALA A 170 2.06 -26.75 0.50
C ALA A 170 1.41 -25.35 0.48
N ASN A 171 1.33 -24.73 -0.71
CA ASN A 171 0.91 -23.33 -0.82
C ASN A 171 -0.56 -23.16 -1.25
N ILE A 172 -1.08 -24.05 -2.09
CA ILE A 172 -2.44 -24.00 -2.66
C ILE A 172 -3.10 -25.40 -2.58
N PRO A 173 -3.35 -25.93 -1.37
CA PRO A 173 -3.86 -27.30 -1.19
C PRO A 173 -5.22 -27.54 -1.86
N ASP A 174 -6.00 -26.48 -2.10
CA ASP A 174 -7.30 -26.55 -2.77
C ASP A 174 -7.21 -27.15 -4.18
N LEU A 175 -6.13 -26.91 -4.92
CA LEU A 175 -5.94 -27.45 -6.27
C LEU A 175 -5.81 -28.99 -6.29
N LEU A 176 -5.60 -29.62 -5.13
CA LEU A 176 -5.60 -31.07 -5.00
C LEU A 176 -7.02 -31.67 -5.12
N ASP A 177 -8.07 -30.90 -4.81
CA ASP A 177 -9.46 -31.31 -5.02
C ASP A 177 -9.89 -31.02 -6.46
N ARG A 178 -9.47 -31.91 -7.38
CA ARG A 178 -9.73 -31.81 -8.82
C ARG A 178 -11.21 -31.85 -9.20
N LYS A 179 -12.09 -32.33 -8.31
CA LYS A 179 -13.54 -32.32 -8.55
C LYS A 179 -14.10 -30.91 -8.39
N LYS A 180 -13.57 -30.18 -7.41
CA LYS A 180 -13.99 -28.82 -7.09
C LYS A 180 -13.25 -27.77 -7.91
N PHE A 181 -11.97 -28.01 -8.19
CA PHE A 181 -11.09 -27.09 -8.91
C PHE A 181 -10.55 -27.76 -10.18
N ALA A 182 -11.40 -27.87 -11.19
CA ALA A 182 -11.06 -28.50 -12.47
C ALA A 182 -10.03 -27.65 -13.25
N SER A 183 -8.76 -28.00 -13.15
CA SER A 183 -7.61 -27.23 -13.66
C SER A 183 -6.91 -27.84 -14.89
N GLN A 184 -7.50 -28.88 -15.49
CA GLN A 184 -6.88 -29.60 -16.61
C GLN A 184 -6.62 -28.66 -17.80
N GLY A 185 -5.37 -28.65 -18.28
CA GLY A 185 -4.94 -27.82 -19.42
C GLY A 185 -4.90 -26.32 -19.15
N LYS A 186 -5.11 -25.87 -17.90
CA LYS A 186 -5.04 -24.45 -17.53
C LYS A 186 -3.64 -24.08 -17.03
N SER A 187 -3.12 -22.98 -17.55
CA SER A 187 -1.91 -22.32 -17.05
C SER A 187 -2.23 -21.53 -15.80
N MET A 188 -1.65 -21.94 -14.67
CA MET A 188 -1.88 -21.32 -13.37
C MET A 188 -0.64 -20.57 -12.90
N ILE A 189 -0.87 -19.50 -12.15
CA ILE A 189 0.16 -18.65 -11.53
C ILE A 189 0.40 -19.06 -10.08
N ARG A 190 1.58 -18.72 -9.58
CA ARG A 190 2.04 -19.03 -8.22
C ARG A 190 1.70 -17.91 -7.23
N PRO A 191 1.59 -18.25 -5.93
CA PRO A 191 1.47 -17.25 -4.89
C PRO A 191 2.77 -16.45 -4.76
N TYR A 192 2.69 -15.25 -4.18
CA TYR A 192 3.88 -14.51 -3.78
C TYR A 192 4.68 -15.31 -2.73
N PRO A 193 6.02 -15.28 -2.78
CA PRO A 193 6.85 -15.91 -1.77
C PRO A 193 6.75 -15.14 -0.45
N SER A 194 6.70 -15.86 0.67
CA SER A 194 6.73 -15.27 2.02
C SER A 194 8.15 -15.25 2.60
N ASP A 195 9.13 -14.81 1.80
CA ASP A 195 10.56 -14.79 2.14
C ASP A 195 11.10 -13.39 2.45
N GLY A 196 10.22 -12.38 2.47
CA GLY A 196 10.56 -10.98 2.71
C GLY A 196 11.10 -10.24 1.48
N SER A 197 11.08 -10.86 0.29
CA SER A 197 11.44 -10.20 -0.96
C SER A 197 10.42 -9.17 -1.44
N ILE A 198 9.21 -9.20 -0.88
CA ILE A 198 8.09 -8.35 -1.26
C ILE A 198 7.32 -7.89 -0.02
N GLU A 199 6.80 -6.67 -0.05
CA GLU A 199 6.11 -6.08 1.09
C GLU A 199 4.91 -5.20 0.66
N ILE A 200 3.85 -5.19 1.47
CA ILE A 200 2.78 -4.19 1.41
C ILE A 200 3.18 -3.03 2.35
N PRO A 201 3.52 -1.84 1.82
CA PRO A 201 4.01 -0.71 2.60
C PRO A 201 2.87 0.14 3.18
N LEU A 202 1.80 -0.50 3.68
CA LEU A 202 0.63 0.17 4.26
C LEU A 202 0.41 -0.29 5.71
N PRO A 203 -0.15 0.55 6.59
CA PRO A 203 -0.75 0.09 7.84
C PRO A 203 -1.76 -1.04 7.58
N THR A 204 -1.71 -2.10 8.37
CA THR A 204 -2.58 -3.28 8.16
C THR A 204 -3.16 -3.85 9.44
N VAL A 205 -4.37 -4.39 9.34
CA VAL A 205 -5.00 -5.22 10.39
C VAL A 205 -5.25 -6.62 9.85
N HIS A 206 -4.85 -7.63 10.60
CA HIS A 206 -5.05 -9.04 10.25
C HIS A 206 -5.87 -9.74 11.33
N VAL A 207 -6.93 -10.44 10.94
CA VAL A 207 -7.80 -11.20 11.86
C VAL A 207 -8.03 -12.60 11.32
N TYR A 208 -7.60 -13.62 12.05
CA TYR A 208 -7.73 -15.01 11.60
C TYR A 208 -7.81 -16.03 12.75
N GLY A 209 -8.38 -17.19 12.43
CA GLY A 209 -8.59 -18.28 13.38
C GLY A 209 -7.50 -19.35 13.35
N ARG A 210 -7.04 -19.82 14.52
CA ARG A 210 -6.10 -20.95 14.65
C ARG A 210 -6.62 -22.26 14.10
N ASN A 211 -7.93 -22.44 14.09
CA ASN A 211 -8.58 -23.65 13.58
C ASN A 211 -9.07 -23.45 12.14
N ASP A 212 -8.63 -22.39 11.47
CA ASP A 212 -8.88 -22.16 10.05
C ASP A 212 -7.97 -23.07 9.20
N GLY A 213 -8.53 -23.68 8.15
CA GLY A 213 -7.75 -24.46 7.18
C GLY A 213 -6.72 -23.62 6.42
N TYR A 214 -6.96 -22.31 6.30
CA TYR A 214 -6.07 -21.35 5.65
C TYR A 214 -5.16 -20.60 6.63
N TYR A 215 -5.11 -21.01 7.91
CA TYR A 215 -4.28 -20.38 8.94
C TYR A 215 -2.82 -20.12 8.51
N PRO A 216 -2.10 -21.06 7.86
CA PRO A 216 -0.75 -20.78 7.37
C PRO A 216 -0.69 -19.64 6.35
N GLN A 217 -1.68 -19.55 5.45
CA GLN A 217 -1.71 -18.51 4.41
C GLN A 217 -1.99 -17.12 5.01
N SER A 218 -2.91 -17.04 5.98
CA SER A 218 -3.14 -15.81 6.73
C SER A 218 -1.88 -15.33 7.46
N ARG A 219 -1.13 -16.25 8.07
CA ARG A 219 0.15 -15.93 8.71
C ARG A 219 1.21 -15.47 7.71
N ASN A 220 1.30 -16.12 6.56
CA ASN A 220 2.25 -15.73 5.51
C ASN A 220 1.95 -14.30 5.01
N LEU A 221 0.68 -13.93 4.86
CA LEU A 221 0.30 -12.57 4.46
C LEU A 221 0.68 -11.52 5.51
N VAL A 222 0.63 -11.83 6.81
CA VAL A 222 1.13 -10.93 7.86
C VAL A 222 2.59 -10.59 7.61
N GLU A 223 3.42 -11.58 7.31
CA GLU A 223 4.86 -11.40 7.04
C GLU A 223 5.15 -10.67 5.73
N MET A 224 4.19 -10.61 4.81
CA MET A 224 4.26 -9.80 3.57
C MET A 224 3.82 -8.34 3.79
N CYS A 225 3.50 -7.93 5.01
CA CYS A 225 3.13 -6.54 5.32
C CYS A 225 4.20 -5.91 6.21
N GLN A 226 4.48 -4.62 5.98
CA GLN A 226 5.43 -3.88 6.81
C GLN A 226 5.15 -4.04 8.29
N SER A 227 6.19 -4.08 9.11
CA SER A 227 6.03 -4.31 10.55
C SER A 227 5.48 -3.09 11.31
N PHE A 228 5.67 -1.88 10.77
CA PHE A 228 5.18 -0.62 11.35
C PHE A 228 3.67 -0.47 11.10
N ASP A 229 2.90 -0.14 12.14
CA ASP A 229 1.43 -0.08 12.12
C ASP A 229 0.71 -1.34 11.61
N ARG A 230 1.33 -2.51 11.86
CA ARG A 230 0.75 -3.83 11.63
C ARG A 230 0.15 -4.39 12.92
N GLU A 231 -1.15 -4.62 12.87
CA GLU A 231 -1.95 -5.13 13.98
C GLU A 231 -2.46 -6.53 13.65
N VAL A 232 -2.41 -7.44 14.62
CA VAL A 232 -2.77 -8.86 14.41
C VAL A 232 -3.67 -9.36 15.54
N LEU A 233 -4.78 -9.99 15.16
CA LEU A 233 -5.70 -10.67 16.06
C LEU A 233 -5.89 -12.13 15.65
N GLU A 234 -5.17 -12.99 16.35
CA GLU A 234 -5.35 -14.43 16.25
C GLU A 234 -6.40 -14.92 17.27
N HIS A 235 -7.44 -15.61 16.81
CA HIS A 235 -8.48 -16.20 17.66
C HIS A 235 -8.54 -17.73 17.58
N LYS A 236 -9.33 -18.35 18.46
CA LYS A 236 -9.49 -19.82 18.52
C LYS A 236 -10.53 -20.38 17.53
N GLY A 237 -11.33 -19.52 16.89
CA GLY A 237 -12.30 -19.91 15.86
C GLY A 237 -11.68 -20.50 14.59
N GLY A 238 -12.55 -20.88 13.64
CA GLY A 238 -12.19 -21.36 12.30
C GLY A 238 -12.23 -20.25 11.24
N HIS A 239 -12.60 -20.62 10.01
CA HIS A 239 -12.68 -19.72 8.84
C HIS A 239 -13.91 -18.80 8.87
N SER A 240 -13.90 -17.82 9.78
CA SER A 240 -15.03 -16.91 9.98
C SER A 240 -14.59 -15.64 10.71
N ILE A 241 -15.27 -14.52 10.44
CA ILE A 241 -15.15 -13.30 11.25
C ILE A 241 -15.85 -13.55 12.60
N PRO A 242 -15.22 -13.30 13.76
CA PRO A 242 -15.82 -13.60 15.05
C PRO A 242 -16.85 -12.55 15.48
N TRP A 243 -18.00 -13.02 15.98
CA TRP A 243 -19.18 -12.22 16.34
C TRP A 243 -19.39 -12.07 17.85
N GLU A 244 -18.62 -12.79 18.65
CA GLU A 244 -18.70 -12.68 20.10
C GLU A 244 -18.37 -11.24 20.51
N GLN A 245 -19.22 -10.61 21.33
CA GLN A 245 -19.11 -9.19 21.67
C GLN A 245 -17.70 -8.76 22.10
N GLY A 246 -17.02 -9.60 22.89
CA GLY A 246 -15.64 -9.36 23.32
C GLY A 246 -14.62 -9.40 22.17
N MET A 247 -14.82 -10.29 21.18
CA MET A 247 -13.97 -10.36 19.98
C MET A 247 -14.24 -9.21 19.02
N THR A 248 -15.50 -8.84 18.81
CA THR A 248 -15.86 -7.67 17.99
C THR A 248 -15.25 -6.40 18.56
N SER A 249 -15.33 -6.18 19.88
CA SER A 249 -14.67 -5.02 20.52
C SER A 249 -13.17 -4.97 20.25
N ARG A 250 -12.48 -6.12 20.33
CA ARG A 250 -11.04 -6.18 20.04
C ARG A 250 -10.73 -5.87 18.58
N ILE A 251 -11.54 -6.35 17.64
CA ILE A 251 -11.39 -6.00 16.21
C ILE A 251 -11.54 -4.49 16.03
N VAL A 252 -12.59 -3.91 16.62
CA VAL A 252 -12.86 -2.47 16.52
C VAL A 252 -11.73 -1.63 17.11
N ASP A 253 -11.13 -2.06 18.22
CA ASP A 253 -9.98 -1.34 18.80
C ASP A 253 -8.75 -1.35 17.87
N LEU A 254 -8.50 -2.46 17.16
CA LEU A 254 -7.43 -2.54 16.15
C LEU A 254 -7.73 -1.61 14.97
N LEU A 255 -8.98 -1.61 14.50
CA LEU A 255 -9.40 -0.75 13.39
C LEU A 255 -9.33 0.73 13.77
N ARG A 256 -9.65 1.10 15.02
CA ARG A 256 -9.45 2.49 15.51
C ARG A 256 -7.97 2.88 15.55
N ARG A 257 -7.08 1.97 15.95
CA ARG A 257 -5.62 2.22 15.89
C ARG A 257 -5.14 2.37 14.44
N LEU A 258 -5.64 1.55 13.53
CA LEU A 258 -5.36 1.66 12.10
C LEU A 258 -5.79 3.03 11.53
N VAL A 259 -7.03 3.43 11.81
CA VAL A 259 -7.56 4.75 11.42
C VAL A 259 -6.67 5.87 11.97
N HIS A 260 -6.31 5.79 13.25
CA HIS A 260 -5.46 6.78 13.88
C HIS A 260 -4.05 6.83 13.26
N ALA A 261 -3.45 5.69 12.96
CA ALA A 261 -2.14 5.62 12.29
C ALA A 261 -2.17 6.29 10.91
N VAL A 262 -3.20 6.02 10.11
CA VAL A 262 -3.39 6.69 8.82
C VAL A 262 -3.61 8.19 9.00
N GLU A 263 -4.41 8.61 9.98
CA GLU A 263 -4.60 10.04 10.30
C GLU A 263 -3.31 10.72 10.75
N LEU A 264 -2.44 10.06 11.51
CA LEU A 264 -1.12 10.59 11.89
C LEU A 264 -0.18 10.70 10.68
N HIS A 265 -0.19 9.72 9.78
CA HIS A 265 0.58 9.79 8.54
C HIS A 265 0.09 10.93 7.62
N MET A 266 -1.24 11.06 7.46
CA MET A 266 -1.81 12.16 6.69
C MET A 266 -1.63 13.52 7.36
N GLY A 267 -1.79 13.57 8.69
CA GLY A 267 -1.62 14.76 9.51
C GLY A 267 -0.20 15.28 9.46
N SER A 268 0.80 14.40 9.65
CA SER A 268 2.21 14.78 9.51
C SER A 268 2.56 15.28 8.10
N GLN A 269 2.05 14.63 7.04
CA GLN A 269 2.29 15.08 5.68
C GLN A 269 1.62 16.44 5.38
N HIS A 270 0.35 16.60 5.78
CA HIS A 270 -0.40 17.84 5.58
C HIS A 270 0.16 19.00 6.43
N ASP A 271 0.51 18.74 7.69
CA ASP A 271 1.11 19.73 8.59
C ASP A 271 2.44 20.24 8.03
N ILE A 272 3.22 19.36 7.41
CA ILE A 272 4.48 19.75 6.76
C ILE A 272 4.23 20.52 5.47
N GLU A 273 3.30 20.08 4.63
CA GLU A 273 2.92 20.83 3.43
C GLU A 273 2.47 22.25 3.80
N GLN A 274 1.62 22.38 4.82
CA GLN A 274 1.19 23.67 5.37
C GLN A 274 2.35 24.46 5.97
N ALA A 275 3.23 23.81 6.73
CA ALA A 275 4.38 24.45 7.34
C ALA A 275 5.33 25.01 6.29
N LEU A 276 5.54 24.30 5.17
CA LEU A 276 6.35 24.72 4.03
C LEU A 276 5.77 25.93 3.29
N LEU A 277 4.45 26.14 3.30
CA LEU A 277 3.81 27.23 2.57
C LEU A 277 4.38 28.60 2.97
N GLY A 278 4.51 29.45 1.96
CA GLY A 278 4.98 30.82 2.07
C GLY A 278 6.38 31.03 1.49
N SER A 279 6.96 32.17 1.85
CA SER A 279 8.26 32.62 1.38
C SER A 279 9.31 32.40 2.46
N TRP A 280 10.50 31.97 2.04
CA TRP A 280 11.62 31.74 2.94
C TRP A 280 12.88 32.42 2.40
N SER A 281 13.60 33.12 3.26
CA SER A 281 14.89 33.75 2.97
C SER A 281 16.03 32.81 3.32
N LEU A 282 17.03 32.69 2.44
CA LEU A 282 18.22 31.89 2.70
C LEU A 282 19.00 32.48 3.90
N LEU A 283 19.37 31.61 4.84
CA LEU A 283 20.31 31.92 5.92
C LEU A 283 21.74 31.56 5.50
N ASP A 284 21.92 30.36 4.95
CA ASP A 284 23.17 29.93 4.33
C ASP A 284 22.98 28.75 3.39
N PHE A 285 23.91 28.61 2.47
CA PHE A 285 24.11 27.43 1.64
C PHE A 285 25.53 26.93 1.88
N ARG A 286 25.63 25.76 2.51
CA ARG A 286 26.89 25.08 2.77
C ARG A 286 26.93 23.70 2.13
N SER A 287 28.14 23.21 1.95
CA SER A 287 28.41 21.81 1.67
C SER A 287 29.31 21.25 2.77
N GLN A 288 28.85 20.19 3.41
CA GLN A 288 29.55 19.50 4.49
C GLN A 288 30.36 18.35 3.91
N LEU A 289 31.67 18.41 4.11
CA LEU A 289 32.63 17.42 3.65
C LEU A 289 32.70 16.24 4.64
N GLN A 290 33.16 15.09 4.15
CA GLN A 290 33.25 13.88 4.97
C GLN A 290 34.24 14.00 6.15
N ASP A 291 35.23 14.88 6.05
CA ASP A 291 36.21 15.18 7.10
C ASP A 291 35.71 16.21 8.13
N GLY A 292 34.46 16.65 8.01
CA GLY A 292 33.84 17.67 8.87
C GLY A 292 34.11 19.11 8.43
N GLY A 293 34.83 19.32 7.32
CA GLY A 293 35.00 20.63 6.71
C GLY A 293 33.69 21.20 6.16
N GLU A 294 33.56 22.52 6.17
CA GLU A 294 32.42 23.23 5.57
C GLU A 294 32.89 24.19 4.48
N ILE A 295 32.29 24.08 3.29
CA ILE A 295 32.47 25.04 2.20
C ILE A 295 31.16 25.76 1.91
N PHE A 296 31.23 26.98 1.36
CA PHE A 296 30.06 27.79 1.01
C PHE A 296 30.04 27.99 -0.50
N PRO A 297 29.32 27.15 -1.28
CA PRO A 297 29.43 27.12 -2.74
C PRO A 297 29.08 28.46 -3.41
N MET A 298 28.19 29.24 -2.80
CA MET A 298 27.78 30.56 -3.29
C MET A 298 28.30 31.71 -2.41
N GLY A 299 29.27 31.44 -1.53
CA GLY A 299 29.81 32.38 -0.55
C GLY A 299 28.97 32.47 0.74
N LYS A 300 29.61 32.93 1.83
CA LYS A 300 28.98 33.00 3.17
C LYS A 300 27.80 33.97 3.24
N ASP A 301 27.82 35.01 2.41
CA ASP A 301 26.78 36.04 2.33
C ASP A 301 25.86 35.84 1.11
N ALA A 302 25.72 34.59 0.64
CA ALA A 302 24.75 34.25 -0.39
C ALA A 302 23.33 34.63 0.07
N ARG A 303 22.50 35.05 -0.86
CA ARG A 303 21.11 35.41 -0.60
C ARG A 303 20.20 34.57 -1.46
N GLY A 304 19.00 34.31 -1.00
CA GLY A 304 18.05 33.57 -1.81
C GLY A 304 16.65 33.59 -1.25
N ILE A 305 15.71 33.24 -2.09
CA ILE A 305 14.31 33.05 -1.73
C ILE A 305 13.86 31.69 -2.26
N ILE A 306 13.12 30.96 -1.44
CA ILE A 306 12.30 29.83 -1.88
C ILE A 306 10.84 30.12 -1.53
N ASN A 307 9.94 29.87 -2.48
CA ASN A 307 8.50 30.03 -2.29
C ASN A 307 7.82 28.69 -2.52
N TYR A 308 6.93 28.30 -1.60
CA TYR A 308 6.00 27.19 -1.75
C TYR A 308 4.57 27.73 -1.76
N ASN A 309 3.82 27.41 -2.82
CA ASN A 309 2.47 27.90 -3.01
C ASN A 309 1.43 26.79 -2.75
N PRO A 310 0.23 27.12 -2.24
CA PRO A 310 -0.82 26.13 -1.96
C PRO A 310 -1.29 25.32 -3.17
N ASN A 311 -1.03 25.80 -4.39
CA ASN A 311 -1.37 25.11 -5.64
C ASN A 311 -0.31 24.08 -6.08
N GLY A 312 0.59 23.67 -5.17
CA GLY A 312 1.64 22.70 -5.46
C GLY A 312 2.80 23.24 -6.31
N ARG A 313 2.90 24.56 -6.51
CA ARG A 313 4.00 25.18 -7.26
C ARG A 313 5.07 25.76 -6.34
N MET A 314 6.31 25.71 -6.80
CA MET A 314 7.46 26.25 -6.08
C MET A 314 8.40 27.03 -6.99
N SER A 315 9.20 27.92 -6.39
CA SER A 315 10.29 28.62 -7.07
C SER A 315 11.46 28.85 -6.13
N VAL A 316 12.67 28.75 -6.65
CA VAL A 316 13.92 29.02 -5.94
C VAL A 316 14.73 30.02 -6.72
N GLN A 317 15.29 31.01 -6.02
CA GLN A 317 16.29 31.93 -6.55
C GLN A 317 17.42 32.04 -5.53
N LEU A 318 18.64 31.74 -5.94
CA LEU A 318 19.86 31.81 -5.14
C LEU A 318 20.86 32.70 -5.86
N GLN A 319 21.37 33.70 -5.16
CA GLN A 319 22.35 34.67 -5.63
C GLN A 319 23.62 34.56 -4.78
N PRO A 320 24.80 34.41 -5.40
CA PRO A 320 26.06 34.38 -4.67
C PRO A 320 26.38 35.69 -3.95
N ALA A 321 27.27 35.59 -2.97
CA ALA A 321 27.86 36.73 -2.31
C ALA A 321 28.65 37.57 -3.34
N VAL A 322 28.17 38.77 -3.63
CA VAL A 322 28.83 39.67 -4.59
C VAL A 322 29.82 40.58 -3.84
N THR A 323 31.11 40.46 -4.13
CA THR A 323 32.16 41.28 -3.50
C THR A 323 32.44 42.61 -4.22
N LYS A 324 31.94 42.81 -5.45
CA LYS A 324 32.14 44.04 -6.26
C LYS A 324 30.81 44.67 -6.70
N LYS A 325 30.69 46.00 -6.61
CA LYS A 325 29.47 46.78 -6.96
C LYS A 325 29.10 46.80 -8.46
N VAL A 326 29.88 46.18 -9.35
CA VAL A 326 29.62 46.13 -10.80
C VAL A 326 29.38 44.66 -11.18
N LYS A 327 28.20 44.36 -11.75
CA LYS A 327 27.86 43.03 -12.28
C LYS A 327 28.66 42.80 -13.57
N GLU A 328 29.60 41.85 -13.56
CA GLU A 328 30.37 41.49 -14.76
C GLU A 328 29.74 40.29 -15.53
N THR A 329 28.95 39.44 -14.89
CA THR A 329 28.25 38.30 -15.54
C THR A 329 26.86 38.04 -14.95
N VAL A 330 25.90 37.63 -15.79
CA VAL A 330 24.53 37.22 -15.41
C VAL A 330 24.48 35.76 -14.92
N ASN A 331 25.59 35.02 -15.08
CA ASN A 331 25.66 33.56 -15.03
C ASN A 331 25.74 32.95 -13.62
N ASP A 332 25.75 33.78 -12.57
CA ASP A 332 25.99 33.31 -11.21
C ASP A 332 24.69 33.08 -10.41
N LEU A 333 23.53 33.47 -10.97
CA LEU A 333 22.22 33.22 -10.36
C LEU A 333 21.80 31.76 -10.61
N LEU A 334 21.55 31.00 -9.54
CA LEU A 334 20.87 29.71 -9.63
C LEU A 334 19.38 29.92 -9.37
N ALA A 335 18.54 29.64 -10.38
CA ALA A 335 17.10 29.77 -10.25
C ALA A 335 16.40 28.58 -10.89
N TYR A 336 15.35 28.08 -10.25
CA TYR A 336 14.49 27.07 -10.84
C TYR A 336 13.07 27.16 -10.31
N THR A 337 12.11 26.64 -11.05
CA THR A 337 10.70 26.62 -10.67
C THR A 337 10.02 25.37 -11.22
N GLY A 338 8.93 24.98 -10.59
CA GLY A 338 8.08 23.91 -11.06
C GLY A 338 7.10 23.48 -9.99
N ARG A 339 6.91 22.17 -9.84
CA ARG A 339 5.99 21.58 -8.87
C ARG A 339 6.74 20.97 -7.70
N TYR A 340 6.08 20.85 -6.56
CA TYR A 340 6.60 20.10 -5.44
C TYR A 340 5.60 19.08 -4.89
N SER A 341 6.13 18.03 -4.29
CA SER A 341 5.40 17.05 -3.49
C SER A 341 6.18 16.76 -2.21
N VAL A 342 5.47 16.37 -1.15
CA VAL A 342 6.05 15.94 0.12
C VAL A 342 5.76 14.46 0.30
N GLU A 343 6.76 13.71 0.75
CA GLU A 343 6.68 12.27 0.96
C GLU A 343 7.33 11.90 2.29
N ALA A 344 6.60 11.21 3.16
CA ALA A 344 7.16 10.55 4.34
C ALA A 344 7.96 9.31 3.90
N GLN A 345 9.12 9.10 4.50
CA GLN A 345 9.96 7.93 4.28
C GLN A 345 9.72 6.89 5.38
N PRO A 346 9.99 5.59 5.12
CA PRO A 346 9.83 4.53 6.13
C PRO A 346 10.64 4.73 7.42
N ASP A 347 11.75 5.49 7.35
CA ASP A 347 12.59 5.83 8.52
C ASP A 347 12.03 7.00 9.36
N GLY A 348 10.83 7.49 9.02
CA GLY A 348 10.18 8.64 9.65
C GLY A 348 10.72 9.99 9.19
N SER A 349 11.71 10.02 8.29
CA SER A 349 12.16 11.28 7.68
C SER A 349 11.19 11.77 6.63
N ILE A 350 11.17 13.09 6.39
CA ILE A 350 10.32 13.68 5.35
C ILE A 350 11.18 14.21 4.21
N MET A 351 10.72 13.94 3.00
CA MET A 351 11.34 14.40 1.77
C MET A 351 10.41 15.38 1.06
N VAL A 352 10.98 16.44 0.50
CA VAL A 352 10.33 17.26 -0.52
C VAL A 352 10.99 16.97 -1.86
N LYS A 353 10.19 16.70 -2.89
CA LYS A 353 10.65 16.54 -4.27
C LYS A 353 10.24 17.77 -5.07
N HIS A 354 11.18 18.37 -5.79
CA HIS A 354 10.93 19.46 -6.73
C HIS A 354 11.04 18.91 -8.15
N HIS A 355 9.94 18.95 -8.90
CA HIS A 355 9.97 18.69 -10.34
C HIS A 355 10.27 20.01 -11.05
N LEU A 356 11.43 20.08 -11.70
CA LEU A 356 11.92 21.30 -12.33
C LEU A 356 11.28 21.45 -13.72
N GLU A 357 10.41 22.45 -13.87
CA GLU A 357 9.79 22.77 -15.16
C GLU A 357 10.61 23.83 -15.93
N LEU A 358 11.39 24.63 -15.20
CA LEU A 358 12.30 25.63 -15.75
C LEU A 358 13.48 25.84 -14.80
N SER A 359 14.70 25.76 -15.31
CA SER A 359 15.95 25.91 -14.57
C SER A 359 16.91 26.88 -15.28
N SER A 360 17.74 27.57 -14.51
CA SER A 360 18.90 28.34 -15.03
C SER A 360 19.98 27.44 -15.64
N TRP A 361 19.92 26.13 -15.36
CA TRP A 361 20.71 25.07 -15.99
C TRP A 361 19.77 24.21 -16.84
N PRO A 362 19.66 24.46 -18.16
CA PRO A 362 18.68 23.82 -19.02
C PRO A 362 18.73 22.28 -19.02
N GLU A 363 19.90 21.69 -18.75
CA GLU A 363 20.07 20.24 -18.62
C GLU A 363 19.30 19.62 -17.43
N GLN A 364 18.79 20.43 -16.51
CA GLN A 364 17.98 20.01 -15.36
C GLN A 364 16.48 20.13 -15.62
N ASP A 365 16.04 20.66 -16.76
CA ASP A 365 14.62 20.75 -17.08
C ASP A 365 13.99 19.35 -17.18
N GLY A 366 12.85 19.17 -16.51
CA GLY A 366 12.16 17.88 -16.35
C GLY A 366 12.74 16.96 -15.28
N SER A 367 13.85 17.35 -14.63
CA SER A 367 14.47 16.54 -13.58
C SER A 367 13.78 16.71 -12.23
N TYR A 368 14.10 15.82 -11.28
CA TYR A 368 13.63 15.88 -9.90
C TYR A 368 14.78 16.19 -8.95
N GLN A 369 14.56 17.14 -8.05
CA GLN A 369 15.45 17.40 -6.92
C GLN A 369 14.79 17.00 -5.61
N SER A 370 15.32 15.96 -4.97
CA SER A 370 14.85 15.50 -3.66
C SER A 370 15.66 16.14 -2.54
N ARG A 371 15.00 16.56 -1.47
CA ARG A 371 15.62 17.13 -0.26
C ARG A 371 14.97 16.58 0.99
N LYS A 372 15.79 16.20 1.98
CA LYS A 372 15.31 15.92 3.33
C LYS A 372 14.92 17.23 4.01
N VAL A 373 13.75 17.23 4.64
CA VAL A 373 13.13 18.38 5.31
C VAL A 373 13.33 18.26 6.81
N GLU A 374 13.86 19.32 7.42
CA GLU A 374 13.83 19.50 8.87
C GLU A 374 13.25 20.90 9.15
N LEU A 375 12.17 20.96 9.93
CA LEU A 375 11.46 22.19 10.26
C LEU A 375 11.57 22.47 11.76
N PHE A 376 11.94 23.71 12.11
CA PHE A 376 12.08 24.17 13.49
C PHE A 376 11.48 25.57 13.62
N GLU A 377 10.25 25.68 14.16
CA GLU A 377 9.50 26.93 14.27
C GLU A 377 9.45 27.71 12.95
N ASN A 378 10.30 28.73 12.78
CA ASN A 378 10.40 29.56 11.58
C ASN A 378 11.65 29.25 10.72
N GLN A 379 12.30 28.11 10.92
CA GLN A 379 13.45 27.66 10.14
C GLN A 379 13.16 26.39 9.37
N LEU A 380 13.63 26.36 8.12
CA LEU A 380 13.57 25.22 7.22
C LEU A 380 14.99 24.83 6.82
N VAL A 381 15.34 23.56 7.01
CA VAL A 381 16.59 22.99 6.52
C VAL A 381 16.26 22.00 5.41
N LEU A 382 16.85 22.21 4.24
CA LEU A 382 16.78 21.32 3.09
C LEU A 382 18.16 20.71 2.85
N SER A 383 18.27 19.39 2.91
CA SER A 383 19.55 18.70 2.71
C SER A 383 19.48 17.60 1.65
N SER A 384 20.61 17.24 1.04
CA SER A 384 20.66 16.10 0.12
C SER A 384 20.38 14.78 0.88
N PRO A 385 19.61 13.85 0.30
CA PRO A 385 19.26 12.58 0.95
C PRO A 385 20.47 11.65 1.15
N ALA A 386 21.46 11.76 0.28
CA ALA A 386 22.72 11.05 0.36
C ALA A 386 23.90 12.01 0.13
N LEU A 387 25.12 11.52 0.36
CA LEU A 387 26.34 12.23 -0.04
C LEU A 387 26.38 12.32 -1.57
N LEU A 388 26.56 13.53 -2.08
CA LEU A 388 26.72 13.81 -3.50
C LEU A 388 28.21 13.92 -3.81
N ASN A 389 28.63 13.30 -4.90
CA ASN A 389 29.99 13.48 -5.40
C ASN A 389 30.00 14.73 -6.31
N VAL A 390 30.71 15.76 -5.89
CA VAL A 390 30.90 16.99 -6.66
C VAL A 390 32.39 17.19 -6.83
N GLU A 391 32.86 17.21 -8.08
CA GLU A 391 34.28 17.36 -8.43
C GLU A 391 35.21 16.34 -7.73
N GLY A 392 34.72 15.14 -7.47
CA GLY A 392 35.50 14.06 -6.84
C GLY A 392 35.44 14.05 -5.31
N ILE A 393 34.71 14.98 -4.70
CA ILE A 393 34.58 15.09 -3.25
C ILE A 393 33.14 14.72 -2.84
N ALA A 394 33.02 13.72 -1.97
CA ALA A 394 31.75 13.32 -1.39
C ALA A 394 31.32 14.34 -0.32
N GLN A 395 30.14 14.94 -0.53
CA GLN A 395 29.69 16.04 0.31
C GLN A 395 28.16 16.08 0.45
N ARG A 396 27.68 16.57 1.59
CA ARG A 396 26.24 16.78 1.85
C ARG A 396 25.88 18.24 1.62
N ILE A 397 24.95 18.48 0.71
CA ILE A 397 24.41 19.83 0.46
C ILE A 397 23.41 20.15 1.55
N VAL A 398 23.53 21.33 2.17
CA VAL A 398 22.61 21.82 3.21
C VAL A 398 22.28 23.28 2.95
N LEU A 399 20.99 23.59 2.83
CA LEU A 399 20.46 24.94 2.73
C LEU A 399 19.57 25.21 3.95
N ARG A 400 19.88 26.28 4.68
CA ARG A 400 19.05 26.73 5.80
C ARG A 400 18.29 27.98 5.40
N TRP A 401 17.04 28.06 5.79
CA TRP A 401 16.11 29.11 5.42
C TRP A 401 15.35 29.60 6.63
N GLN A 402 14.95 30.87 6.59
CA GLN A 402 14.14 31.54 7.59
C GLN A 402 12.82 31.97 6.95
N LYS A 403 11.69 31.68 7.60
CA LYS A 403 10.37 32.08 7.12
C LYS A 403 10.27 33.60 7.09
N ILE A 404 9.72 34.14 5.99
CA ILE A 404 9.44 35.56 5.81
C ILE A 404 8.01 35.78 6.29
N GLU A 405 7.84 36.63 7.31
CA GLU A 405 6.54 37.00 7.88
C GLU A 405 5.72 37.94 6.98
#